data_AF-A0A3M6YF18-F1
#
_entry.id   AF-A0A3M6YF18-F1
#
_cell.length_a   1.000
_cell.length_b   1.000
_cell.length_c   1.000
_cell.angle_alpha   90.00
_cell.angle_beta   90.00
_cell.angle_gamma   90.00
#
_symmetry.space_group_name_H-M   'P 1'
#
loop_
_entity.id
_entity.type
_entity.pdbx_description
1 polymer ?
#
loop_
_entity_poly.entity_id
_entity_poly.type
_entity_poly.pdbx_seq_one_letter_code
_entity_poly.pdbx_strand_id
1 'polypeptide(L)'
;MTAPFHRLLAWYSNLSDVPDTQTIRLQDSLRGNLALGLDFPVALGIAIGRHLWLKNTGWFSLNIHVPSVPVTKTLLDGIPIEEKREYTRSEIVRAAKPNGIAGQADALGLWALASDVKTGLLRGEDAVSFQQGTLLERIERRRRDREQVLPLWRGGPISVAGHSWFVKKLFDVDVYRADDKQD
;
A
#
# COMPACT_ATOMS: atom_id res chain seq x y z
N MET A 1 3.43 -0.93 -22.47
CA MET A 1 3.00 -1.56 -21.20
C MET A 1 3.38 -0.63 -20.06
N THR A 2 2.46 -0.27 -19.17
CA THR A 2 2.78 0.58 -17.99
C THR A 2 3.69 -0.18 -17.03
N ALA A 3 4.76 0.47 -16.57
CA ALA A 3 5.74 -0.13 -15.68
C ALA A 3 5.11 -0.51 -14.32
N PRO A 4 5.51 -1.63 -13.66
CA PRO A 4 4.88 -2.07 -12.41
C PRO A 4 4.86 -1.01 -11.31
N PHE A 5 5.96 -0.28 -11.12
CA PHE A 5 6.01 0.78 -10.12
C PHE A 5 5.03 1.92 -10.43
N HIS A 6 4.91 2.29 -11.71
CA HIS A 6 3.93 3.29 -12.15
C HIS A 6 2.50 2.82 -11.93
N ARG A 7 2.19 1.51 -12.01
CA ARG A 7 0.86 0.99 -11.68
C ARG A 7 0.53 1.13 -10.20
N LEU A 8 1.49 0.82 -9.32
CA LEU A 8 1.34 1.04 -7.87
C LEU A 8 1.06 2.52 -7.56
N LEU A 9 1.77 3.42 -8.25
CA LEU A 9 1.58 4.86 -8.11
C LEU A 9 0.23 5.31 -8.67
N ALA A 10 -0.14 4.86 -9.88
CA ALA A 10 -1.39 5.20 -10.53
C ALA A 10 -2.63 4.75 -9.74
N TRP A 11 -2.51 3.70 -8.92
CA TRP A 11 -3.58 3.32 -8.00
C TRP A 11 -3.96 4.47 -7.05
N TYR A 12 -2.99 5.25 -6.54
CA TYR A 12 -3.28 6.39 -5.68
C TYR A 12 -3.99 7.54 -6.43
N SER A 13 -3.55 7.88 -7.64
CA SER A 13 -4.18 8.95 -8.42
C SER A 13 -5.59 8.57 -8.91
N ASN A 14 -5.84 7.28 -9.17
CA ASN A 14 -7.17 6.79 -9.53
C ASN A 14 -8.19 6.86 -8.38
N LEU A 15 -7.74 7.06 -7.13
CA LEU A 15 -8.60 7.32 -5.97
C LEU A 15 -8.89 8.82 -5.75
N SER A 16 -8.38 9.69 -6.61
CA SER A 16 -8.64 11.13 -6.50
C SER A 16 -10.07 11.46 -6.88
N ASP A 17 -10.68 12.41 -6.16
CA ASP A 17 -11.98 12.99 -6.54
C ASP A 17 -11.86 13.99 -7.71
N VAL A 18 -10.62 14.24 -8.17
CA VAL A 18 -10.32 15.17 -9.25
C VAL A 18 -9.92 14.38 -10.51
N PRO A 19 -10.37 14.76 -11.71
CA PRO A 19 -10.20 13.96 -12.94
C PRO A 19 -8.75 13.83 -13.46
N ASP A 20 -7.73 14.16 -12.66
CA ASP A 20 -6.32 13.99 -13.01
C ASP A 20 -5.79 12.65 -12.48
N THR A 21 -5.65 11.67 -13.36
CA THR A 21 -5.13 10.32 -13.03
C THR A 21 -3.61 10.22 -13.16
N GLN A 22 -2.91 11.29 -13.54
CA GLN A 22 -1.46 11.28 -13.78
C GLN A 22 -0.66 11.90 -12.64
N THR A 23 -1.31 12.64 -11.75
CA THR A 23 -0.67 13.30 -10.62
C THR A 23 -1.21 12.77 -9.30
N ILE A 24 -0.32 12.37 -8.40
CA ILE A 24 -0.65 12.02 -7.02
C ILE A 24 -0.42 13.25 -6.16
N ARG A 25 -1.48 13.75 -5.53
CA ARG A 25 -1.41 14.78 -4.49
C ARG A 25 -1.21 14.11 -3.15
N LEU A 26 -0.72 14.87 -2.18
CA LEU A 26 -0.54 14.34 -0.81
C LEU A 26 -1.85 13.77 -0.24
N GLN A 27 -2.99 14.41 -0.55
CA GLN A 27 -4.31 13.93 -0.13
C GLN A 27 -4.68 12.60 -0.79
N ASP A 28 -4.43 12.40 -2.08
CA ASP A 28 -4.70 11.14 -2.78
C ASP A 28 -3.86 9.99 -2.19
N SER A 29 -2.60 10.29 -1.93
CA SER A 29 -1.62 9.44 -1.24
C SER A 29 -2.11 8.98 0.13
N LEU A 30 -2.64 9.92 0.91
CA LEU A 30 -3.19 9.68 2.24
C LEU A 30 -4.49 8.88 2.18
N ARG A 31 -5.43 9.24 1.29
CA ARG A 31 -6.68 8.49 1.06
C ARG A 31 -6.40 7.04 0.69
N GLY A 32 -5.46 6.81 -0.22
CA GLY A 32 -5.03 5.46 -0.58
C GLY A 32 -4.45 4.69 0.60
N ASN A 33 -3.54 5.29 1.37
CA ASN A 33 -2.98 4.62 2.55
C ASN A 33 -4.06 4.28 3.59
N LEU A 34 -5.03 5.18 3.81
CA LEU A 34 -6.17 4.94 4.69
C LEU A 34 -7.11 3.86 4.15
N ALA A 35 -7.32 3.78 2.82
CA ALA A 35 -8.10 2.72 2.16
C ALA A 35 -7.44 1.34 2.30
N LEU A 36 -6.10 1.32 2.46
CA LEU A 36 -5.35 0.14 2.88
C LEU A 36 -5.46 -0.09 4.40
N GLY A 37 -6.36 0.55 5.14
CA GLY A 37 -6.56 0.29 6.57
C GLY A 37 -5.41 0.72 7.49
N LEU A 38 -4.48 1.56 7.01
CA LEU A 38 -3.44 2.13 7.86
C LEU A 38 -4.04 3.22 8.76
N ASP A 39 -3.55 3.31 10.00
CA ASP A 39 -3.88 4.42 10.89
C ASP A 39 -3.38 5.76 10.32
N PHE A 40 -4.00 6.86 10.78
CA PHE A 40 -3.72 8.17 10.24
C PHE A 40 -2.24 8.60 10.38
N PRO A 41 -1.60 8.51 11.57
CA PRO A 41 -0.17 8.80 11.71
C PRO A 41 0.72 8.04 10.74
N VAL A 42 0.53 6.71 10.59
CA VAL A 42 1.33 5.88 9.69
C VAL A 42 1.03 6.23 8.24
N ALA A 43 -0.23 6.39 7.87
CA ALA A 43 -0.65 6.78 6.54
C ALA A 43 -0.06 8.13 6.11
N LEU A 44 -0.03 9.11 7.02
CA LEU A 44 0.57 10.43 6.80
C LEU A 44 2.09 10.34 6.64
N GLY A 45 2.77 9.60 7.51
CA GLY A 45 4.22 9.41 7.43
C GLY A 45 4.65 8.78 6.10
N ILE A 46 3.95 7.73 5.66
CA ILE A 46 4.21 7.08 4.37
C ILE A 46 3.92 8.02 3.19
N ALA A 47 2.81 8.77 3.26
CA ALA A 47 2.47 9.74 2.21
C ALA A 47 3.55 10.82 2.08
N ILE A 48 3.99 11.42 3.19
CA ILE A 48 5.08 12.41 3.18
C ILE A 48 6.37 11.79 2.63
N GLY A 49 6.77 10.62 3.12
CA GLY A 49 7.99 9.93 2.67
C GLY A 49 7.99 9.67 1.16
N ARG A 50 6.88 9.17 0.62
CA ARG A 50 6.70 8.94 -0.83
C ARG A 50 6.86 10.24 -1.62
N HIS A 51 6.26 11.34 -1.15
CA HIS A 51 6.30 12.61 -1.85
C HIS A 51 7.66 13.30 -1.76
N LEU A 52 8.37 13.17 -0.63
CA LEU A 52 9.73 13.69 -0.51
C LEU A 52 10.71 12.92 -1.40
N TRP A 53 10.53 11.60 -1.54
CA TRP A 53 11.38 10.76 -2.36
C TRP A 53 11.11 10.89 -3.86
N LEU A 54 9.83 11.01 -4.26
CA LEU A 54 9.40 10.97 -5.67
C LEU A 54 8.97 12.33 -6.25
N LYS A 55 9.08 13.44 -5.51
CA LYS A 55 8.71 14.77 -6.02
C LYS A 55 9.42 15.07 -7.33
N ASN A 56 8.66 15.50 -8.34
CA ASN A 56 9.20 15.76 -9.68
C ASN A 56 8.51 16.92 -10.42
N THR A 57 7.56 17.61 -9.79
CA THR A 57 6.79 18.71 -10.41
C THR A 57 7.24 20.12 -10.01
N GLY A 58 8.03 20.28 -8.92
CA GLY A 58 8.58 21.57 -8.51
C GLY A 58 9.20 21.57 -7.10
N TRP A 59 9.94 22.63 -6.74
CA TRP A 59 10.70 22.70 -5.47
C TRP A 59 9.81 22.71 -4.21
N PHE A 60 8.66 23.38 -4.30
CA PHE A 60 7.69 23.53 -3.20
C PHE A 60 6.44 22.65 -3.34
N SER A 61 6.36 21.84 -4.40
CA SER A 61 5.20 20.97 -4.63
C SER A 61 5.44 19.59 -4.02
N LEU A 62 4.51 19.13 -3.20
CA LEU A 62 4.41 17.73 -2.79
C LEU A 62 3.48 16.99 -3.76
N ASN A 63 3.65 17.17 -5.07
CA ASN A 63 2.92 16.39 -6.07
C ASN A 63 3.90 15.43 -6.77
N ILE A 64 3.39 14.28 -7.17
CA ILE A 64 4.14 13.29 -7.94
C ILE A 64 3.45 13.13 -9.28
N HIS A 65 4.10 13.53 -10.36
CA HIS A 65 3.64 13.25 -11.71
C HIS A 65 4.14 11.87 -12.13
N VAL A 66 3.25 10.88 -12.15
CA VAL A 66 3.58 9.46 -12.34
C VAL A 66 4.37 9.19 -13.63
N PRO A 67 4.00 9.76 -14.80
CA PRO A 67 4.75 9.54 -16.05
C PRO A 67 6.21 9.99 -16.01
N SER A 68 6.55 10.98 -15.20
CA SER A 68 7.92 11.51 -15.07
C SER A 68 8.73 10.85 -13.95
N VAL A 69 8.22 9.79 -13.32
CA VAL A 69 8.97 9.05 -12.30
C VAL A 69 9.98 8.12 -13.00
N PRO A 70 11.31 8.28 -12.75
CA PRO A 70 12.32 7.48 -13.44
C PRO A 70 12.34 6.00 -13.00
N VAL A 71 11.80 5.71 -11.82
CA VAL A 71 11.71 4.34 -11.28
C VAL A 71 10.58 3.60 -11.98
N THR A 72 10.90 2.46 -12.59
CA THR A 72 9.94 1.64 -13.36
C THR A 72 9.66 0.29 -12.71
N LYS A 73 10.64 -0.25 -11.99
CA LYS A 73 10.59 -1.55 -11.31
C LYS A 73 10.30 -1.38 -9.82
N THR A 74 9.63 -2.35 -9.21
CA THR A 74 9.55 -2.41 -7.75
C THR A 74 10.89 -2.88 -7.18
N LEU A 75 11.17 -2.60 -5.90
CA LEU A 75 12.43 -3.03 -5.28
C LEU A 75 12.47 -4.54 -5.01
N LEU A 76 11.39 -5.26 -5.32
CA LEU A 76 11.32 -6.72 -5.30
C LEU A 76 11.37 -7.34 -6.70
N ASP A 77 11.50 -6.53 -7.76
CA ASP A 77 11.70 -7.04 -9.12
C ASP A 77 12.95 -7.94 -9.19
N GLY A 78 12.86 -9.02 -9.96
CA GLY A 78 13.95 -10.00 -10.13
C GLY A 78 14.18 -10.95 -8.96
N ILE A 79 13.44 -10.84 -7.86
CA ILE A 79 13.48 -11.84 -6.78
C ILE A 79 12.65 -13.06 -7.20
N PRO A 80 13.19 -14.29 -7.17
CA PRO A 80 12.43 -15.49 -7.48
C PRO A 80 11.42 -15.77 -6.35
N ILE A 81 10.15 -15.48 -6.62
CA ILE A 81 9.03 -15.76 -5.72
C ILE A 81 8.19 -16.88 -6.32
N GLU A 82 8.05 -17.97 -5.58
CA GLU A 82 7.07 -19.02 -5.86
C GLU A 82 5.67 -18.56 -5.44
N GLU A 83 4.74 -18.47 -6.40
CA GLU A 83 3.39 -17.93 -6.20
C GLU A 83 2.54 -18.75 -5.22
N LYS A 84 2.68 -20.08 -5.28
CA LYS A 84 1.90 -21.04 -4.46
C LYS A 84 2.42 -21.21 -3.03
N ARG A 85 3.57 -20.60 -2.71
CA ARG A 85 4.23 -20.72 -1.42
C ARG A 85 3.81 -19.57 -0.49
N GLU A 86 3.87 -19.82 0.81
CA GLU A 86 3.78 -18.78 1.83
C GLU A 86 5.15 -18.49 2.44
N TYR A 87 5.37 -17.22 2.80
CA TYR A 87 6.64 -16.72 3.29
C TYR A 87 6.49 -16.09 4.66
N THR A 88 7.37 -16.46 5.58
CA THR A 88 7.58 -15.73 6.82
C THR A 88 8.25 -14.39 6.54
N ARG A 89 8.18 -13.48 7.54
CA ARG A 89 8.91 -12.19 7.51
C ARG A 89 10.39 -12.37 7.17
N SER A 90 11.06 -13.32 7.82
CA SER A 90 12.49 -13.55 7.64
C SER A 90 12.82 -14.10 6.25
N GLU A 91 11.97 -14.96 5.70
CA GLU A 91 12.20 -15.54 4.37
C GLU A 91 12.10 -14.47 3.28
N ILE A 92 11.06 -13.64 3.31
CA ILE A 92 10.90 -12.60 2.27
C ILE A 92 11.98 -11.51 2.37
N VAL A 93 12.33 -11.09 3.59
CA VAL A 93 13.43 -10.13 3.81
C VAL A 93 14.78 -10.71 3.39
N ARG A 94 15.01 -12.01 3.62
CA ARG A 94 16.22 -12.69 3.16
C ARG A 94 16.25 -12.85 1.65
N ALA A 95 15.11 -13.15 1.03
CA ALA A 95 14.97 -13.24 -0.43
C ALA A 95 15.29 -11.91 -1.11
N ALA A 96 14.99 -10.77 -0.46
CA ALA A 96 15.29 -9.44 -0.97
C ALA A 96 16.72 -8.94 -0.70
N LYS A 97 17.56 -9.73 -0.05
CA LYS A 97 18.97 -9.38 0.20
C LYS A 97 19.76 -8.97 -1.05
N PRO A 98 19.60 -9.59 -2.24
CA PRO A 98 20.28 -9.17 -3.46
C PRO A 98 19.97 -7.72 -3.88
N ASN A 99 18.81 -7.20 -3.50
CA ASN A 99 18.38 -5.84 -3.79
C ASN A 99 18.80 -4.83 -2.71
N GLY A 100 19.70 -5.24 -1.81
CA GLY A 100 20.28 -4.41 -0.76
C GLY A 100 19.30 -4.01 0.35
N ILE A 101 19.72 -3.08 1.20
CA ILE A 101 18.94 -2.62 2.36
C ILE A 101 17.58 -2.08 1.95
N ALA A 102 17.51 -1.37 0.81
CA ALA A 102 16.26 -0.83 0.28
C ALA A 102 15.28 -1.95 -0.10
N GLY A 103 15.74 -3.00 -0.79
CA GLY A 103 14.91 -4.17 -1.10
C GLY A 103 14.45 -4.92 0.15
N GLN A 104 15.30 -5.03 1.17
CA GLN A 104 14.93 -5.62 2.45
C GLN A 104 13.88 -4.80 3.20
N ALA A 105 13.99 -3.48 3.18
CA ALA A 105 12.99 -2.58 3.76
C ALA A 105 11.66 -2.67 2.99
N ASP A 106 11.68 -2.74 1.66
CA ASP A 106 10.48 -2.90 0.83
C ASP A 106 9.81 -4.27 1.06
N ALA A 107 10.59 -5.35 1.21
CA ALA A 107 10.08 -6.67 1.58
C ALA A 107 9.45 -6.69 2.97
N LEU A 108 10.03 -5.97 3.94
CA LEU A 108 9.46 -5.82 5.27
C LEU A 108 8.15 -5.02 5.22
N GLY A 109 8.12 -3.93 4.44
CA GLY A 109 6.92 -3.13 4.20
C GLY A 109 5.80 -3.94 3.56
N LEU A 110 6.12 -4.72 2.51
CA LEU A 110 5.21 -5.66 1.88
C LEU A 110 4.68 -6.69 2.88
N TRP A 111 5.55 -7.29 3.71
CA TRP A 111 5.09 -8.24 4.72
C TRP A 111 4.18 -7.56 5.75
N ALA A 112 4.56 -6.40 6.27
CA ALA A 112 3.75 -5.67 7.25
C ALA A 112 2.38 -5.30 6.69
N LEU A 113 2.32 -4.98 5.39
CA LEU A 113 1.09 -4.60 4.71
C LEU A 113 0.25 -5.79 4.24
N ALA A 114 0.82 -6.86 3.69
CA ALA A 114 0.06 -7.87 2.96
C ALA A 114 -0.01 -9.24 3.65
N SER A 115 0.81 -9.48 4.68
CA SER A 115 0.74 -10.76 5.40
C SER A 115 -0.57 -10.91 6.15
N ASP A 116 -1.06 -12.15 6.17
CA ASP A 116 -2.25 -12.50 6.93
C ASP A 116 -2.06 -12.15 8.40
N VAL A 117 -3.07 -11.53 8.99
CA VAL A 117 -2.99 -11.00 10.36
C VAL A 117 -2.98 -12.13 11.40
N LYS A 118 -3.62 -13.27 11.09
CA LYS A 118 -3.74 -14.43 11.99
C LYS A 118 -2.50 -15.31 11.92
N THR A 119 -2.02 -15.62 10.72
CA THR A 119 -0.88 -16.54 10.53
C THR A 119 0.46 -15.82 10.49
N GLY A 120 0.48 -14.52 10.15
CA GLY A 120 1.70 -13.75 9.94
C GLY A 120 2.46 -14.13 8.66
N LEU A 121 1.86 -14.93 7.79
CA LEU A 121 2.46 -15.41 6.55
C LEU A 121 2.06 -14.53 5.36
N LEU A 122 3.02 -14.26 4.48
CA LEU A 122 2.83 -13.55 3.23
C LEU A 122 2.61 -14.56 2.11
N ARG A 123 1.49 -14.47 1.39
CA ARG A 123 1.23 -15.31 0.22
C ARG A 123 2.15 -14.93 -0.93
N GLY A 124 2.72 -15.92 -1.62
CA GLY A 124 3.55 -15.71 -2.81
C GLY A 124 2.82 -14.94 -3.90
N GLU A 125 1.52 -15.21 -4.07
CA GLU A 125 0.63 -14.46 -4.96
C GLU A 125 0.60 -12.95 -4.66
N ASP A 126 0.66 -12.54 -3.40
CA ASP A 126 0.69 -11.12 -3.02
C ASP A 126 2.05 -10.50 -3.35
N ALA A 127 3.14 -11.24 -3.15
CA ALA A 127 4.48 -10.79 -3.53
C ALA A 127 4.65 -10.69 -5.07
N VAL A 128 4.10 -11.64 -5.83
CA VAL A 128 4.06 -11.57 -7.30
C VAL A 128 3.18 -10.40 -7.76
N SER A 129 2.02 -10.20 -7.13
CA SER A 129 1.15 -9.04 -7.42
C SER A 129 1.84 -7.71 -7.11
N PHE A 130 2.70 -7.67 -6.09
CA PHE A 130 3.52 -6.50 -5.80
C PHE A 130 4.53 -6.25 -6.93
N GLN A 131 5.25 -7.29 -7.35
CA GLN A 131 6.19 -7.21 -8.48
C GLN A 131 5.51 -6.72 -9.78
N GLN A 132 4.24 -7.06 -9.99
CA GLN A 132 3.44 -6.67 -11.15
C GLN A 132 2.70 -5.33 -10.99
N GLY A 133 2.67 -4.78 -9.77
CA GLY A 133 2.03 -3.52 -9.43
C GLY A 133 0.51 -3.57 -9.29
N THR A 134 -0.06 -4.73 -8.96
CA THR A 134 -1.52 -4.98 -8.83
C THR A 134 -1.96 -5.27 -7.38
N LEU A 135 -1.02 -5.31 -6.43
CA LEU A 135 -1.31 -5.70 -5.05
C LEU A 135 -2.31 -4.79 -4.33
N LEU A 136 -2.20 -3.46 -4.50
CA LEU A 136 -2.93 -2.51 -3.65
C LEU A 136 -4.45 -2.65 -3.79
N GLU A 137 -4.95 -2.89 -5.01
CA GLU A 137 -6.36 -3.15 -5.27
C GLU A 137 -6.86 -4.42 -4.55
N ARG A 138 -6.03 -5.46 -4.49
CA ARG A 138 -6.35 -6.71 -3.78
C ARG A 138 -6.38 -6.50 -2.26
N ILE A 139 -5.47 -5.70 -1.73
CA ILE A 139 -5.44 -5.36 -0.30
C ILE A 139 -6.64 -4.50 0.08
N GLU A 140 -6.93 -3.45 -0.69
CA GLU A 140 -8.09 -2.59 -0.48
C GLU A 140 -9.37 -3.43 -0.38
N ARG A 141 -9.57 -4.36 -1.32
CA ARG A 141 -10.72 -5.26 -1.32
C ARG A 141 -10.79 -6.13 -0.07
N ARG A 142 -9.67 -6.73 0.35
CA ARG A 142 -9.60 -7.56 1.58
C ARG A 142 -9.85 -6.77 2.87
N ARG A 143 -9.59 -5.46 2.86
CA ARG A 143 -9.70 -4.57 4.05
C ARG A 143 -10.99 -3.78 4.12
N ARG A 144 -11.83 -3.88 3.09
CA ARG A 144 -13.23 -3.46 3.21
C ARG A 144 -13.93 -4.26 4.30
N ASP A 145 -13.55 -5.53 4.46
CA ASP A 145 -14.06 -6.41 5.50
C ASP A 145 -13.22 -6.33 6.79
N ARG A 146 -13.80 -6.72 7.92
CA ARG A 146 -13.13 -6.64 9.24
C ARG A 146 -12.17 -7.80 9.54
N GLU A 147 -12.08 -8.80 8.67
CA GLU A 147 -11.29 -10.01 8.94
C GLU A 147 -9.77 -9.78 8.91
N GLN A 148 -9.32 -8.77 8.17
CA GLN A 148 -7.89 -8.48 7.92
C GLN A 148 -7.50 -7.07 8.37
N VAL A 149 -8.11 -6.61 9.48
CA VAL A 149 -7.71 -5.37 10.18
C VAL A 149 -6.27 -5.52 10.68
N LEU A 150 -5.41 -4.56 10.33
CA LEU A 150 -4.03 -4.58 10.81
C LEU A 150 -3.97 -4.39 12.33
N PRO A 151 -3.07 -5.10 13.03
CA PRO A 151 -2.77 -4.77 14.41
C PRO A 151 -1.97 -3.46 14.48
N LEU A 152 -2.04 -2.77 15.62
CA LEU A 152 -1.41 -1.45 15.83
C LEU A 152 0.09 -1.42 15.47
N TRP A 153 0.84 -2.46 15.82
CA TRP A 153 2.28 -2.53 15.53
C TRP A 153 2.61 -2.72 14.03
N ARG A 154 1.62 -3.05 13.19
CA ARG A 154 1.72 -3.02 11.71
C ARG A 154 1.09 -1.76 11.10
N GLY A 155 0.75 -0.78 11.94
CA GLY A 155 0.13 0.49 11.53
C GLY A 155 -1.38 0.41 11.35
N GLY A 156 -2.05 -0.52 12.03
CA GLY A 156 -3.51 -0.55 12.06
C GLY A 156 -4.12 0.31 13.19
N PRO A 157 -5.44 0.52 13.19
CA PRO A 157 -6.07 1.44 14.12
C PRO A 157 -6.15 0.90 15.55
N ILE A 158 -6.12 1.80 16.54
CA ILE A 158 -6.41 1.48 17.95
C ILE A 158 -7.89 1.06 18.12
N SER A 159 -8.79 1.74 17.40
CA SER A 159 -10.23 1.46 17.39
C SER A 159 -10.72 1.42 15.95
N VAL A 160 -11.22 0.25 15.52
CA VAL A 160 -11.73 0.04 14.16
C VAL A 160 -12.90 0.97 13.86
N ALA A 161 -13.88 1.03 14.77
CA ALA A 161 -15.08 1.85 14.59
C ALA A 161 -14.77 3.37 14.60
N GLY A 162 -13.90 3.81 15.52
CA GLY A 162 -13.49 5.21 15.58
C GLY A 162 -12.70 5.62 14.34
N HIS A 163 -11.79 4.75 13.88
CA HIS A 163 -11.01 4.99 12.68
C HIS A 163 -11.86 4.99 11.41
N SER A 164 -12.76 4.01 11.21
CA SER A 164 -13.64 3.96 10.03
C SER A 164 -14.52 5.20 9.96
N TRP A 165 -15.07 5.66 11.10
CA TRP A 165 -15.84 6.90 11.17
C TRP A 165 -15.00 8.13 10.81
N PHE A 166 -13.81 8.28 11.42
CA PHE A 166 -12.92 9.41 11.18
C PHE A 166 -12.48 9.51 9.71
N VAL A 167 -12.07 8.38 9.14
CA VAL A 167 -11.60 8.28 7.76
C VAL A 167 -12.73 8.56 6.78
N LYS A 168 -13.92 8.01 7.00
CA LYS A 168 -15.10 8.32 6.18
C LYS A 168 -15.46 9.81 6.28
N LYS A 169 -15.43 10.38 7.48
CA LYS A 169 -15.87 11.77 7.70
C LYS A 169 -14.93 12.81 7.08
N LEU A 170 -13.62 12.61 7.17
CA LEU A 170 -12.63 13.60 6.72
C LEU A 170 -12.06 13.34 5.33
N PHE A 171 -12.05 12.09 4.89
CA PHE A 171 -11.38 11.67 3.65
C PHE A 171 -12.32 10.97 2.66
N ASP A 172 -13.60 10.78 3.03
CA ASP A 172 -14.59 10.03 2.26
C ASP A 172 -14.10 8.65 1.80
N VAL A 173 -13.35 7.97 2.66
CA VAL A 173 -12.82 6.63 2.41
C VAL A 173 -13.59 5.63 3.26
N ASP A 174 -14.07 4.56 2.64
CA ASP A 174 -14.76 3.47 3.31
C ASP A 174 -13.80 2.32 3.63
N VAL A 175 -13.62 2.02 4.91
CA VAL A 175 -12.87 0.87 5.42
C VAL A 175 -13.64 0.16 6.52
N TYR A 176 -13.42 -1.15 6.67
CA TYR A 176 -14.00 -1.95 7.75
C TYR A 176 -15.53 -1.93 7.82
N ARG A 177 -16.18 -1.93 6.66
CA ARG A 177 -17.64 -2.07 6.57
C ARG A 177 -18.02 -3.32 7.39
N ALA A 178 -19.01 -3.17 8.25
CA ALA A 178 -19.65 -4.36 8.79
C ALA A 178 -20.33 -5.04 7.61
N ASP A 179 -20.25 -6.37 7.53
CA ASP A 179 -21.15 -7.11 6.65
C ASP A 179 -22.58 -6.82 7.13
N ASP A 180 -23.26 -5.89 6.46
CA ASP A 180 -24.71 -5.79 6.55
C ASP A 180 -25.30 -6.98 5.78
N LYS A 181 -25.28 -8.14 6.42
CA LYS A 181 -26.00 -9.38 6.09
C LYS A 181 -26.25 -10.12 7.41
N GLN A 182 -27.44 -10.53 7.82
CA GLN A 182 -28.76 -10.65 7.22
C GLN A 182 -29.75 -10.78 8.41
N ASP A 183 -30.82 -9.99 8.43
CA ASP A 183 -32.10 -10.42 9.03
C ASP A 183 -32.99 -10.95 7.91
#